data_AF-A0A3N5PLV9-F1
#
_entry.id   AF-A0A3N5PLV9-F1
#
_cell.length_a   1.000
_cell.length_b   1.000
_cell.length_c   1.000
_cell.angle_alpha   90.00
_cell.angle_beta   90.00
_cell.angle_gamma   90.00
#
_symmetry.space_group_name_H-M   'P 1'
#
loop_
_entity.id
_entity.type
_entity.pdbx_description
1 polymer ?
#
loop_
_entity_poly.entity_id
_entity_poly.type
_entity_poly.pdbx_seq_one_letter_code
_entity_poly.pdbx_strand_id
1 'polypeptide(L)'
;MMRSENLSQLFSKLDDLKKVFTYGEKLIPVIQSLGEFMKETVPLLENINRSIAESTSKIPKATNQIQNVTSATEMATTEILDLVDSLNDDLTDIEKTMVEVLAKETDKKDFLMSLIPMLKKENAELFIKDFLNKNCNTEKLGVLLLQVGKMKNDSNSIALSLQVQDITSQQLATVNHLIESVQDRLSSLIEDFDNTKITEQDSNLNIPEGASFDPNARYSKSIVPQQEVDSIFSKEMQTASQAEIDKLFN
;
A
#
# COMPACT_ATOMS: atom_id res chain seq x y z
N MET A 1 96.01 -24.29 -2.12
CA MET A 1 95.17 -23.48 -3.03
C MET A 1 93.68 -23.85 -3.00
N MET A 2 93.27 -25.13 -2.92
CA MET A 2 91.84 -25.55 -2.92
C MET A 2 90.93 -25.13 -1.73
N ARG A 3 91.49 -24.62 -0.62
CA ARG A 3 90.70 -24.21 0.57
C ARG A 3 90.13 -22.78 0.46
N SER A 4 90.75 -21.89 -0.31
CA SER A 4 90.28 -20.51 -0.46
C SER A 4 89.12 -20.38 -1.46
N GLU A 5 89.07 -21.23 -2.49
CA GLU A 5 87.94 -21.27 -3.45
C GLU A 5 86.62 -21.69 -2.79
N ASN A 6 86.65 -22.68 -1.89
CA ASN A 6 85.46 -23.12 -1.15
C ASN A 6 84.90 -22.03 -0.22
N LEU A 7 85.78 -21.24 0.41
CA LEU A 7 85.35 -20.14 1.29
C LEU A 7 84.73 -19.00 0.47
N SER A 8 85.30 -18.66 -0.70
CA SER A 8 84.72 -17.67 -1.61
C SER A 8 83.36 -18.10 -2.17
N GLN A 9 83.16 -19.38 -2.48
CA GLN A 9 81.85 -19.89 -2.89
C GLN A 9 80.83 -19.83 -1.76
N LEU A 10 81.23 -20.12 -0.51
CA LEU A 10 80.37 -19.98 0.65
C LEU A 10 79.97 -18.51 0.88
N PHE A 11 80.90 -17.57 0.73
CA PHE A 11 80.62 -16.14 0.81
C PHE A 11 79.71 -15.65 -0.32
N SER A 12 79.88 -16.15 -1.55
CA SER A 12 78.96 -15.87 -2.66
C SER A 12 77.55 -16.39 -2.38
N LYS A 13 77.42 -17.62 -1.86
CA LYS A 13 76.13 -18.20 -1.48
C LYS A 13 75.45 -17.42 -0.34
N LEU A 14 76.24 -16.93 0.62
CA LEU A 14 75.77 -16.05 1.70
C LEU A 14 75.33 -14.67 1.17
N ASP A 15 76.04 -14.14 0.18
CA ASP A 15 75.67 -12.88 -0.50
C ASP A 15 74.38 -13.04 -1.33
N ASP A 16 74.19 -14.20 -1.98
CA ASP A 16 72.95 -14.53 -2.67
C ASP A 16 71.77 -14.73 -1.71
N LEU A 17 72.02 -15.36 -0.55
CA LEU A 17 71.02 -15.45 0.53
C LEU A 17 70.64 -14.05 1.06
N LYS A 18 71.64 -13.17 1.23
CA LYS A 18 71.42 -11.76 1.62
C LYS A 18 70.60 -11.00 0.58
N LYS A 19 70.80 -11.26 -0.72
CA LYS A 19 69.97 -10.71 -1.81
C LYS A 19 68.53 -11.19 -1.72
N VAL A 20 68.30 -12.48 -1.43
CA VAL A 20 66.95 -13.02 -1.20
C VAL A 20 66.27 -12.33 -0.01
N PHE A 21 66.99 -12.13 1.09
CA PHE A 21 66.46 -11.41 2.25
C PHE A 21 66.15 -9.94 1.94
N THR A 22 66.98 -9.24 1.15
CA THR A 22 66.69 -7.85 0.72
C THR A 22 65.52 -7.77 -0.27
N TYR A 23 65.26 -8.82 -1.05
CA TYR A 23 64.04 -8.94 -1.85
C TYR A 23 62.81 -9.23 -0.98
N GLY A 24 62.94 -10.08 0.03
CA GLY A 24 61.89 -10.34 1.03
C GLY A 24 61.50 -9.07 1.79
N GLU A 25 62.49 -8.25 2.19
CA GLU A 25 62.29 -6.97 2.86
C GLU A 25 61.51 -5.97 1.97
N LYS A 26 61.69 -6.03 0.65
CA LYS A 26 60.90 -5.26 -0.32
C LYS A 26 59.48 -5.80 -0.55
N LEU A 27 59.22 -7.08 -0.25
CA LEU A 27 57.90 -7.70 -0.38
C LEU A 27 57.01 -7.44 0.85
N ILE A 28 57.60 -7.24 2.03
CA ILE A 28 56.88 -6.90 3.27
C ILE A 28 55.90 -5.73 3.08
N PRO A 29 56.30 -4.55 2.55
CA PRO A 29 55.36 -3.44 2.36
C PRO A 29 54.24 -3.77 1.38
N VAL A 30 54.47 -4.60 0.36
CA VAL A 30 53.43 -5.03 -0.59
C VAL A 30 52.40 -5.93 0.08
N ILE A 31 52.84 -6.90 0.88
CA ILE A 31 51.95 -7.78 1.66
C ILE A 31 51.18 -6.96 2.70
N GLN A 32 51.83 -5.97 3.31
CA GLN A 32 51.20 -5.10 4.30
C GLN A 32 50.11 -4.22 3.67
N SER A 33 50.38 -3.62 2.50
CA SER A 33 49.37 -2.89 1.72
C SER A 33 48.23 -3.79 1.25
N LEU A 34 48.52 -5.04 0.86
CA LEU A 34 47.49 -6.02 0.51
C LEU A 34 46.62 -6.37 1.73
N GLY A 35 47.23 -6.51 2.91
CA GLY A 35 46.53 -6.76 4.17
C GLY A 35 45.64 -5.58 4.58
N GLU A 36 46.13 -4.34 4.47
CA GLU A 36 45.32 -3.12 4.69
C GLU A 36 44.17 -3.03 3.68
N PHE A 37 44.43 -3.28 2.41
CA PHE A 37 43.40 -3.31 1.37
C PHE A 37 42.32 -4.37 1.65
N MET A 38 42.71 -5.59 2.03
CA MET A 38 41.75 -6.64 2.42
C MET A 38 40.95 -6.26 3.67
N LYS A 39 41.60 -5.63 4.66
CA LYS A 39 40.96 -5.18 5.90
C LYS A 39 39.89 -4.11 5.65
N GLU A 40 40.01 -3.33 4.58
CA GLU A 40 39.00 -2.34 4.18
C GLU A 40 37.95 -2.93 3.22
N THR A 41 38.37 -3.76 2.27
CA THR A 41 37.51 -4.24 1.18
C THR A 41 36.57 -5.35 1.60
N VAL A 42 37.02 -6.29 2.45
CA VAL A 42 36.20 -7.41 2.92
C VAL A 42 34.97 -6.92 3.72
N PRO A 43 35.11 -6.02 4.72
CA PRO A 43 33.94 -5.50 5.43
C PRO A 43 32.98 -4.71 4.52
N LEU A 44 33.51 -4.05 3.49
CA LEU A 44 32.70 -3.29 2.52
C LEU A 44 31.82 -4.24 1.68
N LEU A 45 32.39 -5.35 1.21
CA LEU A 45 31.66 -6.41 0.54
C LEU A 45 30.60 -7.07 1.43
N GLU A 46 30.94 -7.32 2.69
CA GLU A 46 30.01 -7.91 3.66
C GLU A 46 28.82 -6.98 3.96
N ASN A 47 29.08 -5.68 4.08
CA ASN A 47 28.03 -4.66 4.22
C ASN A 47 27.13 -4.56 2.98
N ILE A 48 27.70 -4.63 1.78
CA ILE A 48 26.94 -4.64 0.52
C ILE A 48 26.06 -5.88 0.46
N ASN A 49 26.62 -7.07 0.73
CA ASN A 49 25.86 -8.31 0.70
C ASN A 49 24.68 -8.29 1.70
N ARG A 50 24.92 -7.84 2.94
CA ARG A 50 23.85 -7.65 3.93
C ARG A 50 22.76 -6.69 3.44
N SER A 51 23.16 -5.56 2.85
CA SER A 51 22.22 -4.55 2.36
C SER A 51 21.37 -5.06 1.19
N ILE A 52 21.98 -5.85 0.29
CA ILE A 52 21.25 -6.49 -0.81
C ILE A 52 20.32 -7.57 -0.26
N ALA A 53 20.78 -8.42 0.66
CA ALA A 53 19.97 -9.49 1.25
C ALA A 53 18.74 -8.93 1.99
N GLU A 54 18.93 -7.85 2.74
CA GLU A 54 17.82 -7.13 3.37
C GLU A 54 16.83 -6.58 2.34
N SER A 55 17.33 -5.98 1.25
CA SER A 55 16.51 -5.41 0.18
C SER A 55 15.70 -6.50 -0.53
N THR A 56 16.32 -7.63 -0.87
CA THR A 56 15.68 -8.82 -1.44
C THR A 56 14.57 -9.36 -0.54
N SER A 57 14.67 -9.23 0.78
CA SER A 57 13.60 -9.65 1.71
C SER A 57 12.45 -8.65 1.85
N LYS A 58 12.74 -7.34 1.76
CA LYS A 58 11.78 -6.26 2.02
C LYS A 58 10.99 -5.86 0.78
N ILE A 59 11.63 -5.90 -0.38
CA ILE A 59 11.04 -5.54 -1.67
C ILE A 59 9.77 -6.36 -1.98
N PRO A 60 9.76 -7.71 -1.88
CA PRO A 60 8.56 -8.51 -2.19
C PRO A 60 7.38 -8.18 -1.28
N LYS A 61 7.64 -7.81 -0.01
CA LYS A 61 6.59 -7.38 0.92
C LYS A 61 5.95 -6.07 0.47
N ALA A 62 6.75 -5.12 0.00
CA ALA A 62 6.25 -3.87 -0.56
C ALA A 62 5.43 -4.10 -1.83
N THR A 63 5.90 -4.95 -2.76
CA THR A 63 5.16 -5.34 -3.96
C THR A 63 3.79 -5.95 -3.64
N ASN A 64 3.75 -6.91 -2.70
CA ASN A 64 2.50 -7.52 -2.25
C ASN A 64 1.56 -6.49 -1.59
N GLN A 65 2.10 -5.56 -0.79
CA GLN A 65 1.29 -4.50 -0.20
C GLN A 65 0.70 -3.57 -1.27
N ILE A 66 1.49 -3.18 -2.27
CA ILE A 66 1.01 -2.38 -3.40
C ILE A 66 -0.14 -3.11 -4.09
N GLN A 67 0.01 -4.41 -4.39
CA GLN A 67 -1.02 -5.19 -5.06
C GLN A 67 -2.31 -5.31 -4.23
N ASN A 68 -2.20 -5.50 -2.92
CA ASN A 68 -3.35 -5.51 -2.01
C ASN A 68 -4.06 -4.15 -1.98
N VAL A 69 -3.30 -3.05 -1.90
CA VAL A 69 -3.86 -1.69 -1.92
C VAL A 69 -4.52 -1.42 -3.27
N THR A 70 -3.90 -1.80 -4.39
CA THR A 70 -4.49 -1.67 -5.73
C THR A 70 -5.81 -2.42 -5.83
N SER A 71 -5.88 -3.69 -5.39
CA SER A 71 -7.11 -4.48 -5.43
C SER A 71 -8.20 -3.92 -4.52
N ALA A 72 -7.87 -3.50 -3.29
CA ALA A 72 -8.82 -2.85 -2.39
C ALA A 72 -9.33 -1.51 -2.96
N THR A 73 -8.46 -0.79 -3.65
CA THR A 73 -8.81 0.46 -4.33
C THR A 73 -9.76 0.20 -5.50
N GLU A 74 -9.48 -0.80 -6.34
CA GLU A 74 -10.36 -1.22 -7.44
C GLU A 74 -11.76 -1.61 -6.92
N MET A 75 -11.82 -2.42 -5.86
CA MET A 75 -13.08 -2.82 -5.23
C MET A 75 -13.87 -1.62 -4.71
N ALA A 76 -13.22 -0.71 -3.98
CA ALA A 76 -13.87 0.50 -3.48
C ALA A 76 -14.36 1.41 -4.63
N THR A 77 -13.62 1.48 -5.73
CA THR A 77 -14.02 2.25 -6.92
C THR A 77 -15.23 1.65 -7.60
N THR A 78 -15.30 0.33 -7.72
CA THR A 78 -16.51 -0.35 -8.23
C THR A 78 -17.71 -0.05 -7.33
N GLU A 79 -17.56 -0.15 -6.01
CA GLU A 79 -18.65 0.19 -5.07
C GLU A 79 -19.11 1.66 -5.21
N ILE A 80 -18.17 2.60 -5.40
CA ILE A 80 -18.51 4.00 -5.64
C ILE A 80 -19.25 4.16 -6.98
N LEU A 81 -18.83 3.47 -8.04
CA LEU A 81 -19.51 3.51 -9.34
C LEU A 81 -20.93 2.98 -9.27
N ASP A 82 -21.14 1.86 -8.58
CA ASP A 82 -22.49 1.29 -8.36
C ASP A 82 -23.40 2.27 -7.60
N LEU A 83 -22.86 2.95 -6.57
CA LEU A 83 -23.59 3.99 -5.84
C LEU A 83 -23.90 5.21 -6.70
N VAL A 84 -22.96 5.61 -7.56
CA VAL A 84 -23.11 6.73 -8.51
C VAL A 84 -24.20 6.43 -9.55
N ASP A 85 -24.24 5.20 -10.06
CA ASP A 85 -25.27 4.74 -10.99
C ASP A 85 -26.65 4.73 -10.33
N SER A 86 -26.77 4.14 -9.13
CA SER A 86 -28.02 4.18 -8.36
C SER A 86 -28.50 5.61 -8.08
N LEU A 87 -27.57 6.51 -7.74
CA LEU A 87 -27.89 7.92 -7.50
C LEU A 87 -28.36 8.61 -8.79
N ASN A 88 -27.79 8.25 -9.94
CA ASN A 88 -28.18 8.81 -11.23
C ASN A 88 -29.59 8.35 -11.67
N ASP A 89 -29.94 7.11 -11.36
CA ASP A 89 -31.28 6.56 -11.56
C ASP A 89 -32.30 7.29 -10.67
N ASP A 90 -32.02 7.41 -9.36
CA ASP A 90 -32.87 8.13 -8.41
C ASP A 90 -33.08 9.60 -8.83
N LEU A 91 -32.02 10.28 -9.27
CA LEU A 91 -32.12 11.67 -9.77
C LEU A 91 -32.97 11.77 -11.03
N THR A 92 -32.91 10.77 -11.92
CA THR A 92 -33.72 10.73 -13.13
C THR A 92 -35.20 10.54 -12.80
N ASP A 93 -35.53 9.71 -11.81
CA ASP A 93 -36.89 9.53 -11.33
C ASP A 93 -37.44 10.78 -10.61
N ILE A 94 -36.61 11.45 -9.82
CA ILE A 94 -36.94 12.75 -9.20
C ILE A 94 -37.19 13.81 -10.27
N GLU A 95 -36.31 13.91 -11.28
CA GLU A 95 -36.43 14.83 -12.40
C GLU A 95 -37.77 14.62 -13.13
N LYS A 96 -38.11 13.37 -13.46
CA LYS A 96 -39.38 13.01 -14.08
C LYS A 96 -40.58 13.41 -13.23
N THR A 97 -40.56 13.07 -11.94
CA THR A 97 -41.65 13.40 -11.01
C THR A 97 -41.83 14.91 -10.87
N MET A 98 -40.73 15.67 -10.80
CA MET A 98 -40.78 17.13 -10.75
C MET A 98 -41.36 17.74 -12.03
N VAL A 99 -41.01 17.22 -13.20
CA VAL A 99 -41.59 17.65 -14.48
C VAL A 99 -43.10 17.41 -14.52
N GLU A 100 -43.56 16.24 -14.06
CA GLU A 100 -45.00 15.92 -13.98
C GLU A 100 -45.75 16.85 -13.01
N VAL A 101 -45.16 17.18 -11.86
CA VAL A 101 -45.75 18.14 -10.90
C VAL A 101 -45.78 19.55 -11.47
N LEU A 102 -44.73 19.97 -12.18
CA LEU A 102 -44.67 21.27 -12.85
C LEU A 102 -45.78 21.41 -13.90
N ALA A 103 -46.00 20.36 -14.70
CA ALA A 103 -47.07 20.32 -15.69
C ALA A 103 -48.45 20.46 -15.02
N LYS A 104 -48.72 19.67 -13.97
CA LYS A 104 -49.99 19.75 -13.21
C LYS A 104 -50.24 21.10 -12.56
N GLU A 105 -49.21 21.76 -12.01
CA GLU A 105 -49.35 23.11 -11.45
C GLU A 105 -49.59 24.17 -12.54
N THR A 106 -49.04 23.97 -13.74
CA THR A 106 -49.32 24.84 -14.89
C THR A 106 -50.76 24.67 -15.38
N ASP A 107 -51.22 23.43 -15.55
CA ASP A 107 -52.61 23.12 -15.95
C ASP A 107 -53.62 23.66 -14.93
N LYS A 108 -53.33 23.52 -13.64
CA LYS A 108 -54.15 24.07 -12.54
C LYS A 108 -54.22 25.60 -12.59
N LYS A 109 -53.11 26.27 -12.88
CA LYS A 109 -53.06 27.72 -13.07
C LYS A 109 -53.95 28.15 -14.24
N ASP A 110 -53.86 27.44 -15.37
CA ASP A 110 -54.64 27.75 -16.57
C ASP A 110 -56.14 27.51 -16.34
N PHE A 111 -56.50 26.42 -15.66
CA PHE A 111 -57.87 26.14 -15.27
C PHE A 111 -58.44 27.24 -14.35
N LEU A 112 -57.69 27.66 -13.33
CA LEU A 112 -58.10 28.75 -12.43
C LEU A 112 -58.24 30.09 -13.15
N MET A 113 -57.36 30.39 -14.10
CA MET A 113 -57.49 31.58 -14.94
C MET A 113 -58.74 31.52 -15.84
N SER A 114 -59.10 30.34 -16.34
CA SER A 114 -60.33 30.16 -17.15
C SER A 114 -61.63 30.34 -16.36
N LEU A 115 -61.60 30.18 -15.03
CA LEU A 115 -62.75 30.37 -14.13
C LEU A 115 -63.06 31.85 -13.84
N ILE A 116 -62.08 32.75 -13.96
CA ILE A 116 -62.23 34.20 -13.73
C ILE A 116 -63.40 34.78 -14.55
N PRO A 117 -63.48 34.59 -15.89
CA PRO A 117 -64.58 35.14 -16.69
C PRO A 117 -65.95 34.49 -16.38
N MET A 118 -65.98 33.28 -15.80
CA MET A 118 -67.21 32.57 -15.46
C MET A 118 -67.85 33.07 -14.15
N LEU A 119 -67.06 33.61 -13.22
CA LEU A 119 -67.50 33.91 -11.86
C LEU A 119 -68.37 35.18 -11.72
N LYS A 120 -68.41 36.07 -12.73
CA LYS A 120 -69.25 37.29 -12.80
C LYS A 120 -69.37 38.08 -11.46
N LYS A 121 -68.31 38.12 -10.65
CA LYS A 121 -68.24 38.82 -9.36
C LYS A 121 -67.04 39.77 -9.34
N GLU A 122 -67.26 40.99 -8.85
CA GLU A 122 -66.29 42.11 -8.86
C GLU A 122 -64.95 41.78 -8.17
N ASN A 123 -64.93 40.86 -7.20
CA ASN A 123 -63.73 40.49 -6.43
C ASN A 123 -63.15 39.10 -6.77
N ALA A 124 -63.75 38.36 -7.72
CA ALA A 124 -63.34 36.98 -8.02
C ALA A 124 -61.94 36.92 -8.64
N GLU A 125 -61.60 37.89 -9.49
CA GLU A 125 -60.28 37.99 -10.10
C GLU A 125 -59.17 38.25 -9.06
N LEU A 126 -59.44 39.14 -8.10
CA LEU A 126 -58.49 39.48 -7.03
C LEU A 126 -58.21 38.26 -6.13
N PHE A 127 -59.25 37.50 -5.78
CA PHE A 127 -59.13 36.31 -4.94
C PHE A 127 -58.37 35.18 -5.65
N ILE A 128 -58.62 34.96 -6.95
CA ILE A 128 -57.90 33.94 -7.73
C ILE A 128 -56.43 34.32 -7.92
N LYS A 129 -56.13 35.60 -8.17
CA LYS A 129 -54.74 36.09 -8.26
C LYS A 129 -54.00 35.94 -6.92
N ASP A 130 -54.64 36.26 -5.78
CA ASP A 130 -54.06 36.06 -4.46
C ASP A 130 -53.85 34.57 -4.12
N PHE A 131 -54.81 33.72 -4.52
CA PHE A 131 -54.68 32.26 -4.37
C PHE A 131 -53.54 31.69 -5.21
N LEU A 132 -53.36 32.13 -6.45
CA LEU A 132 -52.26 31.72 -7.32
C LEU A 132 -50.92 32.20 -6.79
N ASN A 133 -50.80 33.45 -6.32
CA ASN A 133 -49.56 33.94 -5.73
C ASN A 133 -49.15 33.18 -4.46
N LYS A 134 -50.13 32.70 -3.67
CA LYS A 134 -49.85 31.92 -2.45
C LYS A 134 -49.55 30.44 -2.71
N ASN A 135 -50.10 29.85 -3.79
CA ASN A 135 -50.03 28.40 -4.02
C ASN A 135 -49.19 27.99 -5.23
N CYS A 136 -48.91 28.88 -6.18
CA CYS A 136 -48.18 28.57 -7.39
C CYS A 136 -46.68 28.77 -7.15
N ASN A 137 -45.97 27.68 -6.81
CA ASN A 137 -44.53 27.68 -6.56
C ASN A 137 -43.71 27.23 -7.80
N THR A 138 -44.24 27.41 -9.02
CA THR A 138 -43.60 26.94 -10.27
C THR A 138 -42.16 27.41 -10.42
N GLU A 139 -41.84 28.63 -9.98
CA GLU A 139 -40.48 29.17 -10.01
C GLU A 139 -39.53 28.41 -9.07
N LYS A 140 -39.95 28.14 -7.82
CA LYS A 140 -39.14 27.34 -6.86
C LYS A 140 -38.97 25.89 -7.33
N LEU A 141 -40.01 25.32 -7.94
CA LEU A 141 -39.93 23.98 -8.53
C LEU A 141 -38.94 23.94 -9.70
N GLY A 142 -38.93 24.98 -10.54
CA GLY A 142 -37.97 25.14 -11.63
C GLY A 142 -36.52 25.25 -11.14
N VAL A 143 -36.28 26.00 -10.05
CA VAL A 143 -34.94 26.07 -9.42
C VAL A 143 -34.51 24.71 -8.89
N LEU A 144 -35.40 23.96 -8.24
CA LEU A 144 -35.11 22.60 -7.76
C LEU A 144 -34.79 21.65 -8.93
N LEU A 145 -35.53 21.75 -10.04
CA LEU A 145 -35.27 20.95 -11.24
C LEU A 145 -33.88 21.22 -11.83
N LEU A 146 -33.47 22.50 -11.90
CA LEU A 146 -32.12 22.87 -12.34
C LEU A 146 -31.05 22.31 -11.39
N GLN A 147 -31.32 22.28 -10.09
CA GLN A 147 -30.39 21.76 -9.10
C GLN A 147 -30.26 20.22 -9.18
N VAL A 148 -31.36 19.51 -9.42
CA VAL A 148 -31.36 18.06 -9.70
C VAL A 148 -30.58 17.76 -10.98
N GLY A 149 -30.80 18.53 -12.05
CA GLY A 149 -30.04 18.40 -13.29
C GLY A 149 -28.54 18.66 -13.10
N LYS A 150 -28.17 19.62 -12.25
CA LYS A 150 -26.77 19.83 -11.85
C LYS A 150 -26.20 18.64 -11.09
N MET A 151 -26.93 18.09 -10.12
CA MET A 151 -26.50 16.90 -9.34
C MET A 151 -26.25 15.70 -10.24
N LYS A 152 -27.10 15.51 -11.27
CA LYS A 152 -26.95 14.46 -12.29
C LYS A 152 -25.66 14.60 -13.08
N ASN A 153 -25.37 15.82 -13.54
CA ASN A 153 -24.14 16.11 -14.26
C ASN A 153 -22.88 15.98 -13.37
N ASP A 154 -22.97 16.41 -12.11
CA ASP A 154 -21.91 16.25 -11.13
C ASP A 154 -21.64 14.74 -10.87
N SER A 155 -22.69 13.92 -10.76
CA SER A 155 -22.60 12.46 -10.62
C SER A 155 -21.86 11.80 -11.80
N ASN A 156 -22.25 12.13 -13.03
CA ASN A 156 -21.57 11.64 -14.24
C ASN A 156 -20.09 12.09 -14.29
N SER A 157 -19.80 13.31 -13.82
CA SER A 157 -18.43 13.81 -13.74
C SER A 157 -17.58 13.05 -12.73
N ILE A 158 -18.17 12.60 -11.61
CA ILE A 158 -17.51 11.72 -10.63
C ILE A 158 -17.18 10.37 -11.27
N ALA A 159 -18.13 9.74 -11.97
CA ALA A 159 -17.90 8.48 -12.68
C ALA A 159 -16.72 8.58 -13.67
N LEU A 160 -16.68 9.64 -14.47
CA LEU A 160 -15.59 9.89 -15.41
C LEU A 160 -14.26 10.14 -14.72
N SER A 161 -14.26 10.88 -13.59
CA SER A 161 -13.04 11.20 -12.86
C SER A 161 -12.38 9.96 -12.24
N LEU A 162 -13.17 8.98 -11.81
CA LEU A 162 -12.66 7.74 -11.24
C LEU A 162 -11.92 6.85 -12.26
N GLN A 163 -12.09 7.07 -13.58
CA GLN A 163 -11.36 6.30 -14.61
C GLN A 163 -9.85 6.48 -14.56
N VAL A 164 -9.33 7.59 -14.01
CA VAL A 164 -7.87 7.78 -13.84
C VAL A 164 -7.24 6.68 -12.99
N GLN A 165 -8.04 6.01 -12.16
CA GLN A 165 -7.60 4.99 -11.22
C GLN A 165 -7.21 3.67 -11.91
N ASP A 166 -7.85 3.33 -13.03
CA ASP A 166 -7.45 2.19 -13.87
C ASP A 166 -6.05 2.41 -14.47
N ILE A 167 -5.77 3.62 -14.97
CA ILE A 167 -4.43 4.02 -15.45
C ILE A 167 -3.41 3.89 -14.31
N THR A 168 -3.74 4.35 -13.09
CA THR A 168 -2.81 4.23 -11.96
C THR A 168 -2.54 2.78 -11.56
N SER A 169 -3.55 1.90 -11.65
CA SER A 169 -3.41 0.48 -11.34
C SER A 169 -2.50 -0.23 -12.34
N GLN A 170 -2.62 0.10 -13.63
CA GLN A 170 -1.74 -0.42 -14.68
C GLN A 170 -0.29 0.05 -14.53
N GLN A 171 -0.08 1.31 -14.14
CA GLN A 171 1.25 1.85 -13.85
C GLN A 171 1.87 1.16 -12.63
N LEU A 172 1.11 0.95 -11.55
CA LEU A 172 1.58 0.22 -10.37
C LEU A 172 1.91 -1.26 -10.69
N ALA A 173 1.10 -1.93 -11.50
CA ALA A 173 1.39 -3.30 -11.94
C ALA A 173 2.71 -3.38 -12.73
N THR A 174 2.97 -2.41 -13.60
CA THR A 174 4.24 -2.31 -14.35
C THR A 174 5.42 -2.11 -13.39
N VAL A 175 5.28 -1.21 -12.41
CA VAL A 175 6.31 -0.96 -11.40
C VAL A 175 6.57 -2.20 -10.55
N ASN A 176 5.53 -2.92 -10.14
CA ASN A 176 5.66 -4.18 -9.40
C ASN A 176 6.49 -5.21 -10.16
N HIS A 177 6.22 -5.42 -11.45
CA HIS A 177 7.02 -6.33 -12.28
C HIS A 177 8.48 -5.89 -12.45
N LEU A 178 8.74 -4.58 -12.57
CA LEU A 178 10.11 -4.06 -12.61
C LEU A 178 10.84 -4.33 -11.29
N ILE A 179 10.15 -4.14 -10.17
CA ILE A 179 10.68 -4.38 -8.82
C ILE A 179 11.01 -5.87 -8.62
N GLU A 180 10.12 -6.78 -9.05
CA GLU A 180 10.38 -8.23 -9.05
C GLU A 180 11.62 -8.58 -9.87
N SER A 181 11.75 -8.04 -11.08
CA SER A 181 12.92 -8.29 -11.93
C SER A 181 14.23 -7.80 -11.31
N VAL A 182 14.23 -6.66 -10.63
CA VAL A 182 15.39 -6.15 -9.88
C VAL A 182 15.72 -7.08 -8.73
N GLN A 183 14.70 -7.51 -7.97
CA GLN A 183 14.88 -8.45 -6.86
C GLN A 183 15.46 -9.78 -7.34
N ASP A 184 14.99 -10.35 -8.44
CA ASP A 184 15.53 -11.62 -8.98
C ASP A 184 17.00 -11.48 -9.37
N ARG A 185 17.37 -10.38 -10.02
CA ARG A 185 18.78 -10.09 -10.36
C ARG A 185 19.65 -9.95 -9.12
N LEU A 186 19.15 -9.29 -8.08
CA LEU A 186 19.88 -9.13 -6.82
C LEU A 186 20.02 -10.47 -6.07
N SER A 187 18.99 -11.31 -6.08
CA SER A 187 19.03 -12.65 -5.51
C SER A 187 20.09 -13.52 -6.20
N SER A 188 20.09 -13.55 -7.54
CA SER A 188 21.10 -14.30 -8.30
C SER A 188 22.52 -13.79 -8.02
N LEU A 189 22.70 -12.48 -7.88
CA LEU A 189 24.01 -11.90 -7.54
C LEU A 189 24.51 -12.35 -6.17
N ILE A 190 23.63 -12.46 -5.17
CA ILE A 190 23.99 -12.97 -3.84
C ILE A 190 24.35 -14.45 -3.93
N GLU A 191 23.54 -15.25 -4.64
CA GLU A 191 23.79 -16.68 -4.81
C GLU A 191 25.14 -16.95 -5.47
N ASP A 192 25.50 -16.17 -6.50
CA ASP A 192 26.82 -16.24 -7.15
C ASP A 192 27.97 -15.86 -6.19
N PHE A 193 27.75 -14.90 -5.29
CA PHE A 193 28.73 -14.47 -4.29
C PHE A 193 28.92 -15.47 -3.14
N ASP A 194 27.86 -16.14 -2.70
CA ASP A 194 27.95 -17.14 -1.64
C ASP A 194 28.53 -18.45 -2.18
N ASN A 195 28.22 -18.83 -3.42
CA ASN A 195 28.85 -19.98 -4.10
C ASN A 195 30.34 -19.76 -4.40
N THR A 196 30.83 -18.52 -4.40
CA THR A 196 32.26 -18.20 -4.54
C THR A 196 33.01 -18.11 -3.23
N LYS A 197 32.34 -18.17 -2.06
CA LYS A 197 33.02 -18.39 -0.78
C LYS A 197 33.51 -19.84 -0.72
N ILE A 198 34.83 -19.99 -0.83
CA ILE A 198 35.55 -21.22 -0.51
C ILE A 198 35.03 -21.74 0.83
N THR A 199 34.60 -23.01 0.83
CA THR A 199 34.08 -23.77 1.97
C THR A 199 35.01 -23.68 3.18
N GLU A 200 34.83 -22.68 4.02
CA GLU A 200 35.31 -22.71 5.41
C GLU A 200 34.15 -23.21 6.29
N GLN A 201 34.43 -24.36 6.90
CA GLN A 201 33.57 -25.10 7.80
C GLN A 201 33.21 -24.29 9.05
N ASP A 202 31.98 -24.53 9.51
CA ASP A 202 31.41 -24.24 10.83
C ASP A 202 31.18 -22.78 11.25
N SER A 203 29.90 -22.46 11.47
CA SER A 203 29.43 -21.92 12.76
C SER A 203 27.91 -22.02 12.84
N ASN A 204 27.42 -23.03 13.57
CA ASN A 204 26.04 -23.08 14.05
C ASN A 204 25.73 -21.84 14.92
N LEU A 205 24.84 -20.96 14.46
CA LEU A 205 24.16 -20.00 15.34
C LEU A 205 22.66 -20.33 15.41
N ASN A 206 22.26 -20.91 16.54
CA ASN A 206 20.87 -20.97 16.99
C ASN A 206 20.38 -19.54 17.27
N ILE A 207 19.31 -19.12 16.61
CA ILE A 207 18.59 -17.88 16.90
C ILE A 207 17.37 -18.23 17.78
N PRO A 208 17.13 -17.57 18.93
CA PRO A 208 15.98 -17.87 19.77
C PRO A 208 14.68 -17.36 19.13
N GLU A 209 13.68 -18.23 19.03
CA GLU A 209 12.30 -17.87 18.72
C GLU A 209 11.68 -17.11 19.90
N GLY A 210 11.19 -15.89 19.63
CA GLY A 210 10.52 -15.09 20.65
C GLY A 210 10.12 -13.70 20.16
N ALA A 211 9.22 -13.62 19.18
CA ALA A 211 8.44 -12.41 18.95
C ALA A 211 7.09 -12.74 18.30
N SER A 212 6.02 -12.43 19.03
CA SER A 212 4.62 -12.49 18.63
C SER A 212 4.28 -11.45 17.54
N PHE A 213 4.95 -11.53 16.38
CA PHE A 213 4.66 -10.69 15.23
C PHE A 213 4.26 -11.60 14.07
N ASP A 214 2.98 -11.58 13.70
CA ASP A 214 2.49 -12.31 12.54
C ASP A 214 2.51 -11.41 11.29
N PRO A 215 3.49 -11.56 10.39
CA PRO A 215 3.57 -10.81 9.14
C PRO A 215 2.50 -11.23 8.10
N ASN A 216 1.67 -12.23 8.40
CA ASN A 216 0.58 -12.69 7.54
C ASN A 216 -0.81 -12.21 7.97
N ALA A 217 -0.89 -11.26 8.92
CA ALA A 217 -2.16 -10.67 9.33
C ALA A 217 -2.90 -10.04 8.13
N ARG A 218 -3.96 -10.70 7.65
CA ARG A 218 -4.86 -10.21 6.61
C ARG A 218 -6.14 -9.71 7.25
N TYR A 219 -6.66 -8.56 6.80
CA TYR A 219 -8.02 -8.15 7.15
C TYR A 219 -9.00 -9.10 6.47
N SER A 220 -9.58 -10.02 7.24
CA SER A 220 -10.70 -10.85 6.78
C SER A 220 -11.97 -10.36 7.46
N LYS A 221 -12.97 -9.99 6.67
CA LYS A 221 -14.35 -9.84 7.14
C LYS A 221 -15.01 -11.22 7.12
N SER A 222 -14.34 -12.22 7.68
CA SER A 222 -14.97 -13.51 7.95
C SER A 222 -15.54 -13.42 9.36
N ILE A 223 -16.86 -13.62 9.44
CA ILE A 223 -17.54 -13.90 10.69
C ILE A 223 -17.02 -15.28 11.11
N VAL A 224 -15.84 -15.35 11.71
CA VAL A 224 -15.41 -16.53 12.46
C VAL A 224 -16.22 -16.54 13.75
N PRO A 225 -16.80 -17.69 14.16
CA PRO A 225 -17.83 -17.73 15.18
C PRO A 225 -17.26 -17.23 16.51
N GLN A 226 -17.91 -16.25 17.14
CA GLN A 226 -17.63 -15.81 18.52
C GLN A 226 -17.50 -16.98 19.52
N GLN A 227 -18.02 -18.16 19.17
CA GLN A 227 -17.90 -19.41 19.94
C GLN A 227 -16.45 -19.86 20.20
N GLU A 228 -15.50 -19.59 19.31
CA GLU A 228 -14.10 -20.00 19.52
C GLU A 228 -13.37 -19.08 20.51
N VAL A 229 -13.64 -17.77 20.45
CA VAL A 229 -13.14 -16.77 21.40
C VAL A 229 -13.78 -16.95 22.79
N ASP A 230 -15.08 -17.24 22.84
CA ASP A 230 -15.80 -17.53 24.09
C ASP A 230 -15.32 -18.84 24.75
N SER A 231 -14.88 -19.82 23.95
CA SER A 231 -14.32 -21.08 24.46
C SER A 231 -12.92 -20.92 25.09
N ILE A 232 -12.16 -19.91 24.66
CA ILE A 232 -10.85 -19.56 25.23
C ILE A 232 -11.06 -18.77 26.54
N PHE A 233 -11.99 -17.81 26.54
CA PHE A 233 -12.33 -17.04 27.75
C PHE A 233 -12.96 -17.91 28.86
N SER A 234 -13.74 -18.94 28.51
CA SER A 234 -14.34 -19.85 29.50
C SER A 234 -13.37 -20.91 30.04
N LYS A 235 -12.28 -21.22 29.32
CA LYS A 235 -11.23 -22.13 29.82
C LYS A 235 -10.24 -21.48 30.78
N GLU A 236 -10.02 -20.16 30.69
CA GLU A 236 -9.12 -19.44 31.61
C GLU A 236 -9.78 -18.97 32.92
N MET A 237 -11.10 -19.14 33.10
CA MET A 237 -11.79 -18.87 34.38
C MET A 237 -11.65 -19.98 35.45
N GLN A 238 -10.64 -20.86 35.34
CA GLN A 238 -10.38 -21.91 36.33
C GLN A 238 -8.99 -21.84 36.99
N THR A 239 -8.39 -20.66 37.20
CA THR A 239 -7.21 -20.55 38.07
C THR A 239 -7.12 -19.22 38.80
N ALA A 240 -7.89 -19.09 39.88
CA ALA A 240 -7.44 -18.54 41.16
C ALA A 240 -8.61 -18.68 42.14
N SER A 241 -8.53 -19.61 43.09
CA SER A 241 -9.55 -19.64 44.15
C SER A 241 -9.33 -18.43 45.06
N GLN A 242 -10.40 -17.82 45.56
CA GLN A 242 -10.33 -16.68 46.49
C GLN A 242 -9.41 -16.95 47.70
N ALA A 243 -9.25 -18.23 48.08
CA ALA A 243 -8.32 -18.68 49.11
C ALA A 243 -6.82 -18.50 48.78
N GLU A 244 -6.45 -18.44 47.50
CA GLU A 244 -5.07 -18.15 47.05
C GLU A 244 -4.80 -16.64 47.03
N ILE A 245 -5.81 -15.83 46.72
CA ILE A 245 -5.75 -14.37 46.79
C ILE A 245 -5.61 -13.92 48.25
N ASP A 246 -6.37 -14.54 49.17
CA ASP A 246 -6.32 -14.20 50.60
C ASP A 246 -4.98 -14.57 51.28
N LYS A 247 -4.19 -15.49 50.69
CA LYS A 247 -2.84 -15.82 51.17
C LYS A 247 -1.77 -14.78 50.79
N LEU A 248 -2.04 -13.89 49.84
CA LEU A 248 -1.10 -12.85 49.43
C LEU A 248 -1.18 -11.60 50.31
N PHE A 249 -2.18 -11.51 51.20
CA PHE A 249 -2.43 -10.34 52.04
C PHE A 249 -2.37 -10.59 53.56
N ASN A 250 -1.83 -11.74 54.00
CA ASN A 250 -1.50 -12.03 55.40
C ASN A 250 -0.01 -12.41 55.57
#